data_AF-A0A1Y1XSM2-F1
#
_entry.id   AF-A0A1Y1XSM2-F1
#
_cell.length_a   1.000
_cell.length_b   1.000
_cell.length_c   1.000
_cell.angle_alpha   90.00
_cell.angle_beta   90.00
_cell.angle_gamma   90.00
#
_symmetry.space_group_name_H-M   'P 1'
#
loop_
_entity.id
_entity.type
_entity.pdbx_description
1 polymer ?
#
loop_
_entity_poly.entity_id
_entity_poly.type
_entity_poly.pdbx_seq_one_letter_code
_entity_poly.pdbx_strand_id
1 'polypeptide(L)'
;MRQAIAKYPLHLIEEYLTRWLGSSGGKQLRVPDIWGFLRGFTASFLTIGLLTYLSYHTQFFVSNRLPTLIPSFASSAVLLYGAADLTASMPRNFVFGYLLVDLMCISLKKLFICLLPTEDHLIWFQIAFGLSLSMLLMELTNTTHPPAAASALIILSGGPTIYNLGFMFLVTPILFGLTVQFVVALIVNNIGRRYPEYWFSKSGKRVVEMRERSADKSVYTSSDAAESDHWEQKSV
;
A
#
# COMPACT_ATOMS: atom_id res chain seq x y z
N MET A 1 -52.76 16.07 19.47
CA MET A 1 -52.34 15.18 18.37
C MET A 1 -50.91 15.53 17.91
N ARG A 2 -49.94 15.43 18.82
CA ARG A 2 -48.51 15.73 18.57
C ARG A 2 -47.67 14.58 19.13
N GLN A 3 -47.81 13.41 18.53
CA GLN A 3 -46.94 12.28 18.81
C GLN A 3 -46.55 11.64 17.48
N ALA A 4 -45.30 11.20 17.43
CA ALA A 4 -44.68 10.37 16.39
C ALA A 4 -44.21 11.09 15.11
N ILE A 5 -43.23 11.99 15.24
CA ILE A 5 -42.18 12.08 14.20
C ILE A 5 -41.05 11.19 14.70
N ALA A 6 -40.89 10.04 14.03
CA ALA A 6 -39.86 9.06 14.31
C ALA A 6 -38.46 9.71 14.33
N LYS A 7 -37.72 9.44 15.40
CA LYS A 7 -36.35 9.92 15.65
C LYS A 7 -35.40 9.15 14.71
N TYR A 8 -35.34 9.56 13.44
CA TYR A 8 -34.46 8.98 12.42
C TYR A 8 -32.96 9.22 12.74
N PRO A 9 -32.03 8.41 12.20
CA PRO A 9 -30.61 8.35 12.59
C PRO A 9 -29.75 9.51 12.04
N LEU A 10 -30.20 10.75 12.18
CA LEU A 10 -29.43 11.93 11.76
C LEU A 10 -28.09 12.02 12.52
N HIS A 11 -28.06 11.60 13.79
CA HIS A 11 -26.84 11.54 14.60
C HIS A 11 -25.78 10.58 14.03
N LEU A 12 -26.18 9.47 13.39
CA LEU A 12 -25.23 8.54 12.73
C LEU A 12 -24.63 9.14 11.47
N ILE A 13 -25.37 9.99 10.76
CA ILE A 13 -24.87 10.71 9.59
C ILE A 13 -23.90 11.82 10.04
N GLU A 14 -24.24 12.58 11.08
CA GLU A 14 -23.35 13.58 11.67
C GLU A 14 -22.07 12.93 12.22
N GLU A 15 -22.17 11.79 12.91
CA GLU A 15 -21.02 11.03 13.39
C GLU A 15 -20.17 10.48 12.23
N TYR A 16 -20.81 9.99 11.15
CA TYR A 16 -20.09 9.56 9.96
C TYR A 16 -19.38 10.71 9.25
N LEU A 17 -20.04 11.86 9.09
CA LEU A 17 -19.48 13.04 8.44
C LEU A 17 -18.38 13.69 9.29
N THR A 18 -18.51 13.71 10.61
CA THR A 18 -17.45 14.20 11.51
C THR A 18 -16.20 13.33 11.46
N ARG A 19 -16.31 12.03 11.14
CA ARG A 19 -15.14 11.18 10.85
C ARG A 19 -14.37 11.64 9.60
N TRP A 20 -15.00 12.34 8.64
CA TRP A 20 -14.31 12.87 7.45
C TRP A 20 -13.40 14.06 7.79
N LEU A 21 -13.67 14.78 8.88
CA LEU A 21 -12.82 15.87 9.36
C LEU A 21 -11.53 15.36 10.01
N GLY A 22 -11.46 14.06 10.31
CA GLY A 22 -10.32 13.43 10.95
C GLY A 22 -10.27 13.66 12.46
N SER A 23 -9.59 12.76 13.18
CA SER A 23 -9.35 12.89 14.62
C SER A 23 -7.93 13.41 14.85
N SER A 24 -7.81 14.56 15.53
CA SER A 24 -6.52 15.17 15.89
C SER A 24 -5.69 14.37 16.90
N GLY A 25 -6.16 13.20 17.35
CA GLY A 25 -5.51 12.35 18.37
C GLY A 25 -4.63 11.21 17.83
N GLY A 26 -4.37 11.15 16.52
CA GLY A 26 -3.54 10.10 15.93
C GLY A 26 -2.08 10.16 16.37
N LYS A 27 -1.41 8.99 16.45
CA LYS A 27 0.05 8.94 16.66
C LYS A 27 0.75 9.70 15.53
N GLN A 28 1.42 10.79 15.87
CA GLN A 28 2.20 11.57 14.91
C GLN A 28 3.34 10.73 14.34
N LEU A 29 3.52 10.79 13.02
CA LEU A 29 4.69 10.21 12.37
C LEU A 29 5.93 10.99 12.81
N ARG A 30 7.02 10.28 13.11
CA ARG A 30 8.28 10.92 13.48
C ARG A 30 8.79 11.71 12.29
N VAL A 31 8.79 13.04 12.39
CA VAL A 31 9.36 13.90 11.36
C VAL A 31 10.87 13.68 11.29
N PRO A 32 11.45 13.40 10.11
CA PRO A 32 12.88 13.24 9.97
C PRO A 32 13.60 14.58 10.13
N ASP A 33 14.83 14.51 10.63
CA ASP A 33 15.75 15.65 10.69
C ASP A 33 16.23 16.05 9.27
N ILE A 34 16.88 17.21 9.12
CA ILE A 34 17.41 17.72 7.85
C ILE A 34 18.31 16.68 7.14
N TRP A 35 19.12 15.96 7.91
CA TRP A 35 19.95 14.86 7.42
C TRP A 35 19.14 13.67 6.91
N GLY A 36 17.95 13.43 7.47
CA GLY A 36 17.00 12.46 6.96
C GLY A 36 16.47 12.85 5.58
N PHE A 37 16.08 14.11 5.39
CA PHE A 37 15.62 14.62 4.10
C PHE A 37 16.71 14.54 3.03
N LEU A 38 17.95 14.94 3.34
CA LEU A 38 19.05 14.91 2.38
C LEU A 38 19.42 13.48 1.95
N ARG A 39 19.37 12.52 2.88
CA ARG A 39 19.53 11.09 2.57
C ARG A 39 18.40 10.56 1.69
N GLY A 40 17.16 10.92 2.01
CA GLY A 40 15.99 10.54 1.20
C GLY A 40 16.08 11.07 -0.23
N PHE A 41 16.48 12.33 -0.38
CA PHE A 41 16.71 12.97 -1.67
C PHE A 41 17.82 12.27 -2.46
N THR A 42 18.99 12.06 -1.85
CA THR A 42 20.13 11.41 -2.52
C THR A 42 19.80 9.96 -2.92
N ALA A 43 19.16 9.17 -2.05
CA ALA A 43 18.72 7.81 -2.39
C ALA A 43 17.72 7.78 -3.55
N SER A 44 16.71 8.65 -3.50
CA SER A 44 15.70 8.74 -4.56
C SER A 44 16.32 9.18 -5.89
N PHE A 45 17.17 10.21 -5.86
CA PHE A 45 17.88 10.69 -7.05
C PHE A 45 18.79 9.61 -7.65
N LEU A 46 19.58 8.92 -6.83
CA LEU A 46 20.43 7.82 -7.30
C LEU A 46 19.61 6.69 -7.91
N THR A 47 18.50 6.32 -7.28
CA THR A 47 17.65 5.23 -7.77
C THR A 47 16.96 5.58 -9.07
N ILE A 48 16.18 6.66 -9.08
CA ILE A 48 15.39 7.06 -10.24
C ILE A 48 16.33 7.50 -11.36
N GLY A 49 17.42 8.19 -11.03
CA GLY A 49 18.49 8.54 -11.98
C GLY A 49 19.14 7.31 -12.60
N LEU A 50 19.47 6.28 -11.81
CA LEU A 50 20.04 5.04 -12.35
C LEU A 50 19.04 4.28 -13.22
N LEU A 51 17.79 4.12 -12.76
CA LEU A 51 16.75 3.45 -13.55
C LEU A 51 16.52 4.15 -14.88
N THR A 52 16.35 5.48 -14.86
CA THR A 52 16.15 6.28 -16.09
C THR A 52 17.38 6.27 -16.99
N TYR A 53 18.59 6.40 -16.43
CA TYR A 53 19.82 6.31 -17.20
C TYR A 53 19.89 4.97 -17.95
N LEU A 54 19.63 3.87 -17.25
CA LEU A 54 19.60 2.54 -17.85
C LEU A 54 18.47 2.40 -18.88
N SER A 55 17.30 3.00 -18.65
CA SER A 55 16.20 3.05 -19.64
C SER A 55 16.64 3.63 -20.98
N TYR A 56 17.38 4.74 -20.96
CA TYR A 56 17.69 5.51 -22.17
C TYR A 56 19.02 5.14 -22.83
N HIS A 57 20.00 4.68 -22.06
CA HIS A 57 21.37 4.46 -22.58
C HIS A 57 21.71 2.97 -22.82
N THR A 58 20.92 2.03 -22.29
CA THR A 58 21.19 0.60 -22.50
C THR A 58 20.48 0.11 -23.75
N GLN A 59 21.24 -0.23 -24.79
CA GLN A 59 20.72 -0.72 -26.08
C GLN A 59 19.73 -1.88 -25.90
N PHE A 60 19.99 -2.80 -24.96
CA PHE A 60 19.11 -3.93 -24.68
C PHE A 60 17.67 -3.52 -24.32
N PHE A 61 17.47 -2.49 -23.50
CA PHE A 61 16.12 -2.05 -23.10
C PHE A 61 15.45 -1.23 -24.20
N VAL A 62 16.22 -0.39 -24.89
CA VAL A 62 15.73 0.47 -25.98
C VAL A 62 15.27 -0.37 -27.18
N SER A 63 16.10 -1.31 -27.64
CA SER A 63 15.79 -2.15 -28.81
C SER A 63 14.59 -3.06 -28.56
N ASN A 64 14.45 -3.60 -27.34
CA ASN A 64 13.35 -4.51 -26.98
C ASN A 64 12.10 -3.77 -26.45
N ARG A 65 12.12 -2.43 -26.39
CA ARG A 65 11.03 -1.59 -25.83
C ARG A 65 10.58 -2.03 -24.43
N LEU A 66 11.55 -2.44 -23.60
CA LEU A 66 11.30 -2.93 -22.26
C LEU A 66 11.24 -1.74 -21.27
N PRO A 67 10.11 -1.53 -20.56
CA PRO A 67 10.01 -0.48 -19.57
C PRO A 67 10.85 -0.84 -18.35
N THR A 68 11.74 0.04 -17.93
CA THR A 68 12.58 -0.15 -16.73
C THR A 68 12.16 0.74 -15.56
N LEU A 69 11.30 1.73 -15.81
CA LEU A 69 10.72 2.61 -14.80
C LEU A 69 9.19 2.64 -14.96
N ILE A 70 8.49 2.51 -13.84
CA ILE A 70 7.04 2.71 -13.75
C ILE A 70 6.70 3.74 -12.67
N PRO A 71 5.59 4.49 -12.80
CA PRO A 71 5.19 5.51 -11.83
C PRO A 71 5.12 5.01 -10.38
N SER A 72 4.74 3.75 -10.15
CA SER A 72 4.67 3.19 -8.80
C SER A 72 6.02 3.19 -8.07
N PHE A 73 7.14 3.10 -8.80
CA PHE A 73 8.49 3.14 -8.24
C PHE A 73 8.81 4.48 -7.59
N ALA A 74 8.22 5.59 -8.04
CA ALA A 74 8.36 6.87 -7.36
C ALA A 74 7.72 6.85 -5.96
N SER A 75 6.53 6.23 -5.84
CA SER A 75 5.86 6.05 -4.55
C SER A 75 6.63 5.08 -3.64
N SER A 76 7.16 3.98 -4.20
CA SER A 76 8.06 3.08 -3.46
C SER A 76 9.30 3.80 -2.94
N ALA A 77 9.91 4.69 -3.72
CA ALA A 77 11.07 5.48 -3.27
C ALA A 77 10.75 6.38 -2.08
N VAL A 78 9.56 7.00 -2.05
CA VAL A 78 9.11 7.80 -0.89
C VAL A 78 9.01 6.94 0.37
N LEU A 79 8.46 5.73 0.26
CA LEU A 79 8.38 4.80 1.39
C LEU A 79 9.76 4.29 1.81
N LEU A 80 10.55 3.75 0.87
CA LEU A 80 11.85 3.14 1.13
C LEU A 80 12.87 4.11 1.71
N TYR A 81 12.89 5.37 1.25
CA TYR A 81 13.93 6.33 1.62
C TYR A 81 13.42 7.41 2.59
N GLY A 82 12.18 7.86 2.41
CA GLY A 82 11.56 8.88 3.26
C GLY A 82 10.97 8.32 4.55
N ALA A 83 10.28 7.17 4.45
CA ALA A 83 9.54 6.55 5.55
C ALA A 83 10.01 5.09 5.80
N ALA A 84 11.32 4.90 5.89
CA ALA A 84 11.96 3.58 6.04
C ALA A 84 11.51 2.80 7.29
N ASP A 85 11.01 3.51 8.31
CA ASP A 85 10.54 2.95 9.58
C ASP A 85 9.15 2.29 9.45
N LEU A 86 8.43 2.52 8.34
CA LEU A 86 7.12 1.92 8.11
C LEU A 86 7.24 0.44 7.78
N THR A 87 6.27 -0.35 8.27
CA THR A 87 6.17 -1.78 7.94
C THR A 87 6.06 -2.02 6.43
N ALA A 88 5.41 -1.10 5.70
CA ALA A 88 5.29 -1.15 4.24
C ALA A 88 6.62 -0.96 3.50
N SER A 89 7.63 -0.37 4.15
CA SER A 89 8.97 -0.15 3.60
C SER A 89 9.93 -1.31 3.87
N MET A 90 9.49 -2.31 4.64
CA MET A 90 10.33 -3.47 4.98
C MET A 90 10.54 -4.37 3.75
N PRO A 91 11.70 -5.04 3.65
CA PRO A 91 12.10 -5.76 2.42
C PRO A 91 11.08 -6.82 1.98
N ARG A 92 10.53 -7.57 2.93
CA ARG A 92 9.52 -8.60 2.65
C ARG A 92 8.28 -7.99 2.02
N ASN A 93 7.76 -6.90 2.59
CA ASN A 93 6.55 -6.27 2.09
C ASN A 93 6.80 -5.64 0.72
N PHE A 94 7.94 -4.98 0.55
CA PHE A 94 8.36 -4.41 -0.72
C PHE A 94 8.43 -5.46 -1.85
N VAL A 95 9.22 -6.52 -1.66
CA VAL A 95 9.44 -7.53 -2.71
C VAL A 95 8.19 -8.37 -2.96
N PHE A 96 7.62 -8.98 -1.91
CA PHE A 96 6.46 -9.86 -2.10
C PHE A 96 5.19 -9.09 -2.45
N GLY A 97 5.06 -7.84 -2.01
CA GLY A 97 3.94 -6.97 -2.37
C GLY A 97 3.87 -6.80 -3.89
N TYR A 98 4.98 -6.46 -4.55
CA TYR A 98 5.02 -6.38 -6.01
C TYR A 98 4.87 -7.75 -6.67
N LEU A 99 5.66 -8.75 -6.27
CA LEU A 99 5.69 -10.04 -6.98
C LEU A 99 4.35 -10.76 -6.98
N LEU A 100 3.67 -10.81 -5.83
CA LEU A 100 2.38 -11.52 -5.73
C LEU A 100 1.28 -10.78 -6.48
N VAL A 101 1.23 -9.45 -6.34
CA VAL A 101 0.24 -8.60 -7.00
C VAL A 101 0.43 -8.60 -8.51
N ASP A 102 1.63 -8.34 -9.01
CA ASP A 102 1.88 -8.23 -10.44
C ASP A 102 1.72 -9.59 -11.13
N LEU A 103 2.19 -10.68 -10.52
CA LEU A 103 1.98 -12.04 -11.05
C LEU A 103 0.48 -12.35 -11.18
N MET A 104 -0.29 -12.04 -10.14
CA MET A 104 -1.74 -12.23 -10.13
C MET A 104 -2.41 -11.35 -11.20
N CYS A 105 -2.05 -10.08 -11.32
CA CYS A 105 -2.64 -9.15 -12.30
C CYS A 105 -2.30 -9.51 -13.74
N ILE A 106 -1.07 -9.96 -14.02
CA ILE A 106 -0.67 -10.42 -15.36
C ILE A 106 -1.50 -11.66 -15.73
N SER A 107 -1.64 -12.60 -14.79
CA SER A 107 -2.45 -13.81 -14.98
C SER A 107 -3.92 -13.46 -15.21
N LEU A 108 -4.46 -12.55 -14.40
CA LEU A 108 -5.83 -12.05 -14.53
C LEU A 108 -6.05 -11.34 -15.87
N LYS A 109 -5.13 -10.46 -16.31
CA LYS A 109 -5.21 -9.77 -17.60
C LYS A 109 -5.24 -10.76 -18.76
N LYS A 110 -4.37 -11.78 -18.73
CA LYS A 110 -4.35 -12.86 -19.74
C LYS A 110 -5.65 -13.68 -19.73
N LEU A 111 -6.17 -14.00 -18.54
CA LEU A 111 -7.41 -14.75 -18.38
C LEU A 111 -8.62 -14.00 -18.98
N PHE A 112 -8.76 -12.71 -18.68
CA PHE A 112 -9.82 -11.87 -19.24
C PHE A 112 -9.75 -11.79 -20.77
N ILE A 113 -8.56 -11.63 -21.34
CA ILE A 113 -8.39 -11.58 -22.80
C ILE A 113 -8.74 -12.92 -23.45
N CYS A 114 -8.40 -14.04 -22.80
CA CYS A 114 -8.72 -15.37 -23.30
C CYS A 114 -10.23 -15.66 -23.25
N LEU A 115 -10.93 -15.19 -22.23
CA LEU A 115 -12.36 -15.44 -22.03
C LEU A 115 -13.25 -14.43 -22.77
N LEU A 116 -12.81 -13.18 -22.90
CA LEU A 116 -13.56 -12.08 -23.53
C LEU A 116 -12.67 -11.28 -24.49
N PRO A 117 -12.37 -11.81 -25.69
CA PRO A 117 -11.46 -11.17 -26.64
C PRO A 117 -12.00 -9.87 -27.27
N THR A 118 -13.32 -9.67 -27.25
CA THR A 118 -14.00 -8.66 -28.09
C THR A 118 -14.64 -7.52 -27.27
N GLU A 119 -14.51 -7.54 -25.94
CA GLU A 119 -15.31 -6.70 -25.04
C GLU A 119 -14.49 -5.64 -24.31
N ASP A 120 -14.09 -4.58 -25.02
CA ASP A 120 -13.42 -3.41 -24.43
C ASP A 120 -14.27 -2.72 -23.34
N HIS A 121 -15.58 -2.96 -23.33
CA HIS A 121 -16.51 -2.36 -22.38
C HIS A 121 -16.34 -2.87 -20.93
N LEU A 122 -15.57 -3.94 -20.69
CA LEU A 122 -15.38 -4.54 -19.36
C LEU A 122 -14.05 -4.18 -18.70
N ILE A 123 -13.26 -3.28 -19.31
CA ILE A 123 -11.97 -2.84 -18.74
C ILE A 123 -12.16 -2.24 -17.33
N TRP A 124 -13.23 -1.47 -17.10
CA TRP A 124 -13.52 -0.91 -15.78
C TRP A 124 -13.70 -1.98 -14.71
N PHE A 125 -14.39 -3.08 -15.05
CA PHE A 125 -14.63 -4.20 -14.14
C PHE A 125 -13.33 -4.96 -13.88
N GLN A 126 -12.55 -5.24 -14.92
CA GLN A 126 -11.24 -5.86 -14.80
C GLN A 126 -10.32 -5.08 -13.86
N ILE A 127 -10.26 -3.75 -14.00
CA ILE A 127 -9.44 -2.88 -13.16
C ILE A 127 -9.96 -2.90 -11.71
N ALA A 128 -11.27 -2.66 -11.51
CA ALA A 128 -11.86 -2.62 -10.17
C ALA A 128 -11.67 -3.95 -9.43
N PHE A 129 -11.95 -5.07 -10.11
CA PHE A 129 -11.79 -6.41 -9.56
C PHE A 129 -10.32 -6.71 -9.26
N GLY A 130 -9.41 -6.46 -10.20
CA GLY A 130 -7.99 -6.75 -10.01
C GLY A 130 -7.33 -5.92 -8.92
N LEU A 131 -7.69 -4.64 -8.77
CA LEU A 131 -7.19 -3.79 -7.68
C LEU A 131 -7.74 -4.23 -6.31
N SER A 132 -9.02 -4.58 -6.26
CA SER A 132 -9.65 -5.10 -5.02
C SER A 132 -9.00 -6.41 -4.59
N LEU A 133 -8.72 -7.30 -5.56
CA LEU A 133 -8.04 -8.56 -5.32
C LEU A 133 -6.57 -8.35 -4.92
N SER A 134 -5.89 -7.35 -5.48
CA SER A 134 -4.52 -6.97 -5.09
C SER A 134 -4.45 -6.50 -3.64
N MET A 135 -5.42 -5.67 -3.22
CA MET A 135 -5.54 -5.25 -1.81
C MET A 135 -5.77 -6.46 -0.90
N LEU A 136 -6.75 -7.30 -1.24
CA LEU A 136 -7.07 -8.51 -0.48
C LEU A 136 -5.85 -9.44 -0.37
N LEU A 137 -5.14 -9.66 -1.47
CA LEU A 137 -3.97 -10.54 -1.50
C LEU A 137 -2.87 -10.03 -0.58
N MET A 138 -2.55 -8.73 -0.64
CA MET A 138 -1.55 -8.11 0.24
C MET A 138 -1.94 -8.16 1.73
N GLU A 139 -3.24 -8.02 2.04
CA GLU A 139 -3.76 -8.13 3.40
C GLU A 139 -3.65 -9.57 3.92
N LEU A 140 -4.06 -10.56 3.12
CA LEU A 140 -3.99 -11.98 3.47
C LEU A 140 -2.55 -12.44 3.70
N THR A 141 -1.61 -12.02 2.85
CA THR A 141 -0.20 -12.43 2.96
C THR A 141 0.58 -11.59 3.97
N ASN A 142 -0.02 -10.55 4.53
CA ASN A 142 0.64 -9.55 5.38
C ASN A 142 1.88 -8.95 4.71
N THR A 143 1.81 -8.70 3.39
CA THR A 143 2.88 -8.09 2.59
C THR A 143 2.43 -6.79 1.96
N THR A 144 1.70 -5.98 2.73
CA THR A 144 1.15 -4.70 2.27
C THR A 144 2.26 -3.73 1.86
N HIS A 145 2.34 -3.49 0.56
CA HIS A 145 3.16 -2.44 -0.05
C HIS A 145 2.27 -1.67 -1.04
N PRO A 146 1.60 -0.59 -0.60
CA PRO A 146 0.61 0.11 -1.41
C PRO A 146 1.06 0.52 -2.82
N PRO A 147 2.34 0.89 -3.09
CA PRO A 147 2.80 1.16 -4.45
C PRO A 147 2.61 0.00 -5.42
N ALA A 148 2.60 -1.26 -4.97
CA ALA A 148 2.33 -2.42 -5.83
C ALA A 148 0.92 -2.35 -6.47
N ALA A 149 -0.07 -1.76 -5.80
CA ALA A 149 -1.40 -1.57 -6.38
C ALA A 149 -1.39 -0.59 -7.58
N ALA A 150 -0.49 0.39 -7.58
CA ALA A 150 -0.33 1.27 -8.75
C ALA A 150 0.29 0.52 -9.94
N SER A 151 1.17 -0.46 -9.68
CA SER A 151 1.69 -1.37 -10.72
C SER A 151 0.59 -2.28 -11.28
N ALA A 152 -0.26 -2.84 -10.42
CA ALA A 152 -1.46 -3.58 -10.83
C ALA A 152 -2.34 -2.79 -11.80
N LEU A 153 -2.57 -1.50 -11.53
CA LEU A 153 -3.34 -0.64 -12.42
C LEU A 153 -2.67 -0.54 -13.81
N ILE A 154 -1.35 -0.39 -13.88
CA ILE A 154 -0.61 -0.34 -15.16
C ILE A 154 -0.77 -1.64 -15.93
N ILE A 155 -0.70 -2.79 -15.26
CA ILE A 155 -0.87 -4.11 -15.90
C ILE A 155 -2.29 -4.29 -16.45
N LEU A 156 -3.30 -3.89 -15.68
CA LEU A 156 -4.71 -4.11 -16.04
C LEU A 156 -5.22 -3.10 -17.06
N SER A 157 -4.82 -1.84 -16.95
CA SER A 157 -5.18 -0.76 -17.90
C SER A 157 -4.23 -0.66 -19.10
N GLY A 158 -3.09 -1.35 -19.06
CA GLY A 158 -2.06 -1.30 -20.08
C GLY A 158 -2.56 -1.76 -21.45
N GLY A 159 -2.19 -1.00 -22.49
CA GLY A 159 -2.48 -1.32 -23.88
C GLY A 159 -1.66 -2.50 -24.42
N PRO A 160 -1.72 -2.76 -25.74
CA PRO A 160 -1.10 -3.91 -26.39
C PRO A 160 0.39 -4.08 -26.07
N THR A 161 1.14 -2.98 -25.91
CA THR A 161 2.56 -3.01 -25.54
C THR A 161 2.79 -3.72 -24.20
N ILE A 162 2.05 -3.35 -23.16
CA ILE A 162 2.19 -3.93 -21.81
C ILE A 162 1.68 -5.38 -21.79
N TYR A 163 0.57 -5.63 -22.49
CA TYR A 163 0.02 -6.98 -22.61
C TYR A 163 0.99 -7.95 -23.30
N ASN A 164 1.61 -7.54 -24.42
CA ASN A 164 2.52 -8.37 -25.20
C ASN A 164 3.78 -8.75 -24.40
N LEU A 165 4.20 -7.90 -23.45
CA LEU A 165 5.25 -8.27 -22.49
C LEU A 165 4.81 -9.45 -21.62
N GLY A 166 3.55 -9.50 -21.19
CA GLY A 166 3.03 -10.59 -20.36
C GLY A 166 3.89 -10.80 -19.12
N PHE A 167 4.42 -12.01 -18.94
CA PHE A 167 5.30 -12.32 -17.81
C PHE A 167 6.67 -11.64 -17.88
N MET A 168 7.11 -11.14 -19.04
CA MET A 168 8.31 -10.30 -19.10
C MET A 168 8.15 -9.00 -18.34
N PHE A 169 6.92 -8.50 -18.15
CA PHE A 169 6.68 -7.34 -17.30
C PHE A 169 7.15 -7.59 -15.85
N LEU A 170 7.01 -8.82 -15.35
CA LEU A 170 7.49 -9.20 -14.03
C LEU A 170 9.03 -9.18 -13.94
N VAL A 171 9.72 -9.50 -15.03
CA VAL A 171 11.19 -9.42 -15.09
C VAL A 171 11.65 -7.98 -15.24
N THR A 172 11.02 -7.23 -16.14
CA THR A 172 11.31 -5.82 -16.46
C THR A 172 9.98 -5.13 -16.78
N PRO A 173 9.51 -4.21 -15.91
CA PRO A 173 10.29 -3.42 -14.97
C PRO A 173 10.44 -4.02 -13.57
N ILE A 174 9.63 -4.99 -13.16
CA ILE A 174 9.40 -5.26 -11.74
C ILE A 174 10.64 -5.79 -11.02
N LEU A 175 11.11 -7.00 -11.31
CA LEU A 175 12.27 -7.59 -10.62
C LEU A 175 13.53 -6.73 -10.75
N PHE A 176 13.78 -6.18 -11.95
CA PHE A 176 14.90 -5.29 -12.18
C PHE A 176 14.83 -4.02 -11.32
N GLY A 177 13.68 -3.33 -11.35
CA GLY A 177 13.45 -2.12 -10.56
C GLY A 177 13.52 -2.37 -9.05
N LEU A 178 12.90 -3.46 -8.59
CA LEU A 178 12.98 -3.90 -7.20
C LEU A 178 14.43 -4.11 -6.74
N THR A 179 15.25 -4.75 -7.59
CA THR A 179 16.66 -5.01 -7.27
C THR A 179 17.43 -3.71 -7.12
N VAL A 180 17.28 -2.78 -8.06
CA VAL A 180 17.96 -1.48 -8.01
C VAL A 180 17.51 -0.68 -6.78
N GLN A 181 16.20 -0.58 -6.54
CA GLN A 181 15.66 0.10 -5.36
C GLN A 181 16.16 -0.52 -4.06
N PHE A 182 16.17 -1.84 -3.99
CA PHE A 182 16.59 -2.55 -2.78
C PHE A 182 18.07 -2.35 -2.48
N VAL A 183 18.93 -2.42 -3.49
CA VAL A 183 20.38 -2.17 -3.33
C VAL A 183 20.65 -0.76 -2.86
N VAL A 184 20.01 0.25 -3.46
CA VAL A 184 20.17 1.65 -3.03
C VAL A 184 19.63 1.86 -1.62
N ALA A 185 18.50 1.23 -1.27
CA ALA A 185 17.94 1.28 0.08
C ALA A 185 18.91 0.72 1.13
N LEU A 186 19.53 -0.43 0.86
CA LEU A 186 20.52 -1.03 1.75
C LEU A 186 21.74 -0.14 1.94
N ILE A 187 22.24 0.47 0.86
CA ILE A 187 23.43 1.33 0.93
C ILE A 187 23.11 2.62 1.69
N VAL A 188 22.10 3.38 1.25
CA VAL A 188 21.88 4.75 1.75
C VAL A 188 21.21 4.77 3.12
N ASN A 189 20.24 3.88 3.37
CA ASN A 189 19.58 3.86 4.68
C ASN A 189 20.54 3.41 5.78
N ASN A 190 21.54 2.57 5.47
CA ASN A 190 22.48 2.06 6.47
C ASN A 190 23.58 3.08 6.87
N ILE A 191 23.69 4.23 6.19
CA ILE A 191 24.68 5.29 6.50
C ILE A 191 24.31 6.06 7.80
N GLY A 192 23.05 6.03 8.23
CA GLY A 192 22.66 6.69 9.48
C GLY A 192 21.34 6.21 10.06
N ARG A 193 20.90 5.02 9.66
CA ARG A 193 19.80 4.24 10.23
C ARG A 193 20.21 2.76 10.14
N ARG A 194 19.46 1.87 10.77
CA ARG A 194 19.60 0.43 10.55
C ARG A 194 18.48 -0.01 9.63
N TYR A 195 18.82 -0.45 8.41
CA TYR A 195 17.85 -0.97 7.46
C TYR A 195 18.38 -2.27 6.83
N PRO A 196 17.59 -3.35 6.82
CA PRO A 196 16.27 -3.48 7.43
C PRO A 196 16.34 -3.67 8.96
N GLU A 197 15.32 -3.20 9.68
CA GLU A 197 15.19 -3.51 11.11
C GLU A 197 14.88 -5.00 11.34
N TYR A 198 14.08 -5.58 10.45
CA TYR A 198 13.79 -7.02 10.42
C TYR A 198 13.44 -7.46 8.98
N TRP A 199 13.70 -8.73 8.69
CA TRP A 199 13.37 -9.35 7.40
C TRP A 199 11.99 -10.00 7.41
N PHE A 200 11.69 -10.74 8.47
CA PHE A 200 10.39 -11.37 8.70
C PHE A 200 9.79 -10.80 9.97
N SER A 201 8.72 -10.01 9.83
CA SER A 201 8.02 -9.53 11.01
C SER A 201 7.32 -10.69 11.72
N LYS A 202 7.46 -10.77 13.05
CA LYS A 202 6.55 -11.55 13.92
C LYS A 202 5.19 -10.81 14.12
N SER A 203 4.79 -9.95 13.17
CA SER A 203 3.62 -9.06 13.25
C SER A 203 2.29 -9.76 13.51
N GLY A 204 2.15 -11.04 13.14
CA GLY A 204 0.92 -11.80 13.40
C GLY A 204 0.52 -11.81 14.88
N LYS A 205 1.49 -11.80 15.81
CA LYS A 205 1.20 -11.74 17.25
C LYS A 205 0.81 -10.33 17.73
N ARG A 206 1.47 -9.29 17.19
CA ARG A 206 1.31 -7.91 17.69
C ARG A 206 0.01 -7.24 17.21
N VAL A 207 -0.47 -7.56 16.01
CA VAL A 207 -1.77 -7.06 15.52
C VAL A 207 -2.93 -7.74 16.24
N VAL A 208 -2.83 -9.04 16.50
CA VAL A 208 -3.80 -9.78 17.33
C VAL A 208 -3.82 -9.22 18.76
N GLU A 209 -2.65 -9.09 19.40
CA GLU A 209 -2.55 -8.48 20.75
C GLU A 209 -3.06 -7.03 20.81
N MET A 210 -2.86 -6.22 19.75
CA MET A 210 -3.38 -4.85 19.69
C MET A 210 -4.89 -4.81 19.45
N ARG A 211 -5.43 -5.74 18.66
CA ARG A 211 -6.87 -5.86 18.39
C ARG A 211 -7.59 -6.38 19.63
N GLU A 212 -7.01 -7.35 20.32
CA GLU A 212 -7.46 -7.84 21.63
C GLU A 212 -7.40 -6.74 22.68
N ARG A 213 -6.29 -5.99 22.79
CA ARG A 213 -6.17 -4.86 23.73
C ARG A 213 -7.12 -3.69 23.42
N SER A 214 -7.44 -3.47 22.15
CA SER A 214 -8.41 -2.44 21.73
C SER A 214 -9.85 -2.89 21.99
N ALA A 215 -10.16 -4.17 21.76
CA ALA A 215 -11.44 -4.78 22.11
C ALA A 215 -11.65 -4.74 23.64
N ASP A 216 -10.64 -5.11 24.40
CA ASP A 216 -10.65 -5.10 25.87
C ASP A 216 -10.89 -3.68 26.41
N LYS A 217 -10.16 -2.67 25.90
CA LYS A 217 -10.40 -1.26 26.26
C LYS A 217 -11.81 -0.77 25.93
N SER A 218 -12.39 -1.19 24.81
CA SER A 218 -13.77 -0.82 24.44
C SER A 218 -14.82 -1.45 25.34
N VAL A 219 -14.55 -2.65 25.86
CA VAL A 219 -15.42 -3.33 26.85
C VAL A 219 -15.39 -2.59 28.19
N TYR A 220 -14.22 -2.21 28.70
CA TYR A 220 -14.10 -1.43 29.93
C TYR A 220 -14.74 -0.04 29.82
N THR A 221 -14.54 0.69 28.72
CA THR A 221 -15.19 2.01 28.55
C THR A 221 -16.71 1.92 28.44
N SER A 222 -17.24 0.80 27.93
CA SER A 222 -18.69 0.57 27.87
C SER A 222 -19.30 0.13 29.21
N SER A 223 -18.57 -0.61 30.06
CA SER A 223 -19.07 -0.98 31.39
C SER A 223 -19.01 0.18 32.36
N ASP A 224 -17.95 0.99 32.32
CA ASP A 224 -17.78 2.14 33.22
C ASP A 224 -18.84 3.22 32.94
N ALA A 225 -19.23 3.42 31.67
CA ALA A 225 -20.32 4.31 31.27
C ALA A 225 -21.70 3.78 31.69
N ALA A 226 -21.92 2.46 31.63
CA ALA A 226 -23.18 1.85 32.09
C ALA A 226 -23.31 1.85 33.61
N GLU A 227 -22.18 1.76 34.33
CA GLU A 227 -22.14 1.81 35.80
C GLU A 227 -22.33 3.23 36.32
N SER A 228 -21.76 4.26 35.67
CA SER A 228 -22.01 5.67 36.03
C SER A 228 -23.48 6.09 35.88
N ASP A 229 -24.15 5.63 34.82
CA ASP A 229 -25.59 5.88 34.61
C ASP A 229 -26.47 5.22 35.69
N HIS A 230 -26.00 4.08 36.26
CA HIS A 230 -26.72 3.36 37.31
C HIS A 230 -26.64 4.06 38.68
N TRP A 231 -25.56 4.79 38.95
CA TRP A 231 -25.42 5.60 40.18
C TRP A 231 -26.21 6.91 40.11
N GLU A 232 -26.26 7.57 38.95
CA GLU A 232 -27.05 8.79 38.76
C GLU A 232 -28.56 8.56 38.90
N GLN A 233 -29.05 7.39 38.50
CA GLN A 233 -30.47 7.02 38.65
C GLN A 233 -30.87 6.65 40.10
N LYS A 234 -29.91 6.33 40.98
CA LYS A 234 -30.17 6.02 42.39
C LYS A 234 -30.02 7.22 43.33
N SER A 235 -29.54 8.36 42.82
CA SER A 235 -29.31 9.59 43.58
C SER A 235 -30.44 10.64 43.51
N VAL A 236 -31.63 10.25 43.03
CA VAL A 236 -32.84 11.10 43.02
C VAL A 236 -33.88 10.56 43.98
#